data_AF-A0A257VZ98-F1
#
_entry.id   AF-A0A257VZ98-F1
#
_cell.length_a   1.000
_cell.length_b   1.000
_cell.length_c   1.000
_cell.angle_alpha   90.00
_cell.angle_beta   90.00
_cell.angle_gamma   90.00
#
_symmetry.space_group_name_H-M   'P 1'
#
loop_
_entity.id
_entity.type
_entity.pdbx_description
1 polymer ?
#
loop_
_entity_poly.entity_id
_entity_poly.type
_entity_poly.pdbx_seq_one_letter_code
_entity_poly.pdbx_strand_id
1 'polypeptide(L)'
;MSASQSTSSRRQFLTRSATAAAAFGFPAIVSSRSPNDKLNLVFIGSGGRATSNIKELTGVALFNPPRGKNAGKPDAGAVPPPAFEPRENVIALCDVNGENLDRAGAAFPKAKKFRDFRKLYDSLSAGEIDAVVVSTTEHTHAYATLPALLMKKPVYCEKPLSHNVAEARLITEAAAKSGVVTQMGTQIHGMPNYRRVVELIQSGAIGKVTEAHVCVSRAWGLQSKEDAEKNGDIIYVTERPTLIETPPPYLDWDLWIGPAPMRPYSSVYFPGPKWYRWWDFGNGTMS
;
A
#
# COMPACT_ATOMS: atom_id res chain seq x y z
N MET A 1 48.20 -13.59 -28.62
CA MET A 1 46.74 -13.61 -28.84
C MET A 1 46.18 -12.28 -28.36
N SER A 2 45.54 -11.54 -29.27
CA SER A 2 45.13 -10.14 -29.09
C SER A 2 43.93 -10.03 -28.14
N ALA A 3 44.03 -9.18 -27.11
CA ALA A 3 42.90 -8.78 -26.29
C ALA A 3 42.32 -7.48 -26.84
N SER A 4 41.12 -7.53 -27.42
CA SER A 4 40.42 -6.33 -27.90
C SER A 4 39.90 -5.52 -26.71
N GLN A 5 40.31 -4.26 -26.61
CA GLN A 5 39.70 -3.30 -25.71
C GLN A 5 38.34 -2.87 -26.28
N SER A 6 37.27 -3.16 -25.55
CA SER A 6 35.92 -2.67 -25.84
C SER A 6 35.83 -1.19 -25.50
N THR A 7 35.94 -0.32 -26.51
CA THR A 7 35.67 1.11 -26.35
C THR A 7 34.16 1.35 -26.41
N SER A 8 33.52 1.52 -25.24
CA SER A 8 32.14 2.01 -25.12
C SER A 8 32.05 3.40 -25.76
N SER A 9 31.29 3.54 -26.86
CA SER A 9 31.17 4.81 -27.57
C SER A 9 30.13 5.73 -26.91
N ARG A 10 30.35 7.05 -26.95
CA ARG A 10 29.44 8.09 -26.42
C ARG A 10 28.00 7.95 -26.94
N ARG A 11 27.80 7.31 -28.08
CA ARG A 11 26.49 7.01 -28.66
C ARG A 11 25.74 5.93 -27.86
N GLN A 12 26.41 4.90 -27.35
CA GLN A 12 25.80 3.90 -26.45
C GLN A 12 25.44 4.48 -25.09
N PHE A 13 26.22 5.43 -24.57
CA PHE A 13 25.87 6.15 -23.33
C PHE A 13 24.59 6.98 -23.52
N LEU A 14 24.49 7.75 -24.61
CA LEU A 14 23.29 8.55 -24.92
C LEU A 14 22.05 7.69 -25.20
N THR A 15 22.20 6.53 -25.87
CA THR A 15 21.08 5.60 -26.07
C THR A 15 20.57 4.98 -24.76
N ARG A 16 21.46 4.76 -23.78
CA ARG A 16 21.06 4.30 -22.42
C ARG A 16 20.49 5.43 -21.56
N SER A 17 20.93 6.67 -21.74
CA SER A 17 20.39 7.83 -21.02
C SER A 17 19.00 8.23 -21.51
N ALA A 18 18.69 8.07 -22.80
CA ALA A 18 17.40 8.44 -23.38
C ALA A 18 16.23 7.53 -22.94
N THR A 19 16.51 6.31 -22.46
CA THR A 19 15.48 5.40 -21.90
C THR A 19 15.20 5.67 -20.41
N ALA A 20 15.92 6.58 -19.76
CA ALA A 20 15.81 6.88 -18.33
C ALA A 20 15.01 8.17 -18.01
N ALA A 21 14.17 8.64 -18.94
CA ALA A 21 13.49 9.94 -18.82
C ALA A 21 12.07 9.89 -18.20
N ALA A 22 11.63 8.78 -17.59
CA ALA A 22 10.28 8.68 -17.01
C ALA A 22 10.25 8.06 -15.59
N ALA A 23 11.10 8.53 -14.67
CA ALA A 23 11.12 8.05 -13.28
C ALA A 23 11.23 9.18 -12.23
N PHE A 24 10.60 10.33 -12.49
CA PHE A 24 10.54 11.43 -11.53
C PHE A 24 9.22 11.38 -10.75
N GLY A 25 9.24 10.73 -9.59
CA GLY A 25 8.16 10.78 -8.60
C GLY A 25 7.72 9.39 -8.17
N PHE A 26 7.67 9.15 -6.85
CA PHE A 26 6.94 8.04 -6.28
C PHE A 26 5.53 8.53 -5.94
N PRO A 27 4.46 7.78 -6.29
CA PRO A 27 4.46 6.60 -7.15
C PRO A 27 4.76 6.96 -8.61
N ALA A 28 5.51 6.12 -9.32
CA ALA A 28 5.67 6.24 -10.77
C ALA A 28 4.42 5.69 -11.48
N ILE A 29 3.24 6.16 -11.06
CA ILE A 29 1.97 5.88 -11.73
C ILE A 29 1.95 6.82 -12.94
N VAL A 30 1.90 6.22 -14.13
CA VAL A 30 1.65 6.80 -15.47
C VAL A 30 1.65 8.34 -15.55
N SER A 31 2.51 8.92 -16.39
CA SER A 31 2.28 10.29 -16.86
C SER A 31 0.95 10.34 -17.61
N SER A 32 0.09 11.31 -17.26
CA SER A 32 -1.21 11.52 -17.88
C SER A 32 -1.16 11.63 -19.41
N ARG A 33 -2.30 11.35 -20.07
CA ARG A 33 -2.44 11.39 -21.55
C ARG A 33 -2.04 12.74 -22.17
N SER A 34 -2.06 13.80 -21.36
CA SER A 34 -1.60 15.16 -21.64
C SER A 34 -1.02 15.73 -20.34
N PRO A 35 0.06 16.54 -20.37
CA PRO A 35 0.65 17.15 -19.17
C PRO A 35 -0.34 17.95 -18.29
N ASN A 36 -1.51 18.29 -18.82
CA ASN A 36 -2.56 19.04 -18.12
C ASN A 36 -3.75 18.18 -17.65
N ASP A 37 -3.81 16.89 -18.02
CA ASP A 37 -4.92 16.02 -17.63
C ASP A 37 -4.64 15.34 -16.30
N LYS A 38 -5.66 15.28 -15.44
CA LYS A 38 -5.63 14.51 -14.18
C LYS A 38 -5.93 13.04 -14.46
N LEU A 39 -5.26 12.15 -13.75
CA LEU A 39 -5.54 10.71 -13.73
C LEU A 39 -6.80 10.42 -12.93
N ASN A 40 -7.57 9.43 -13.38
CA ASN A 40 -8.69 8.85 -12.66
C ASN A 40 -8.22 7.68 -11.79
N LEU A 41 -8.05 7.96 -10.50
CA LEU A 41 -7.56 7.03 -9.49
C LEU A 41 -8.71 6.34 -8.75
N VAL A 42 -8.50 5.05 -8.48
CA VAL A 42 -9.32 4.22 -7.59
C VAL A 42 -8.49 3.88 -6.35
N PHE A 43 -9.07 4.05 -5.16
CA PHE A 43 -8.44 3.62 -3.90
C PHE A 43 -9.24 2.51 -3.25
N ILE A 44 -8.57 1.39 -2.95
CA ILE A 44 -9.10 0.25 -2.20
C ILE A 44 -8.36 0.20 -0.86
N GLY A 45 -9.07 0.46 0.23
CA GLY A 45 -8.56 0.93 1.51
C GLY A 45 -8.50 2.46 1.53
N SER A 46 -9.08 3.09 2.55
CA SER A 46 -9.07 4.54 2.77
C SER A 46 -8.67 4.95 4.20
N GLY A 47 -8.46 3.98 5.10
CA GLY A 47 -7.89 4.20 6.43
C GLY A 47 -6.38 3.94 6.56
N GLY A 48 -5.77 4.38 7.66
CA GLY A 48 -4.37 4.05 7.98
C GLY A 48 -3.38 4.46 6.91
N ARG A 49 -2.59 3.51 6.38
CA ARG A 49 -1.57 3.82 5.36
C ARG A 49 -2.19 4.42 4.09
N ALA A 50 -3.42 4.06 3.75
CA ALA A 50 -4.13 4.64 2.62
C ALA A 50 -4.28 6.17 2.72
N THR A 51 -4.40 6.72 3.94
CA THR A 51 -4.48 8.19 4.13
C THR A 51 -3.21 8.91 3.66
N SER A 52 -2.04 8.28 3.85
CA SER A 52 -0.77 8.79 3.32
C SER A 52 -0.70 8.64 1.81
N ASN A 53 -1.11 7.48 1.27
CA ASN A 53 -1.12 7.25 -0.19
C ASN A 53 -2.04 8.24 -0.92
N ILE A 54 -3.23 8.50 -0.36
CA ILE A 54 -4.17 9.52 -0.86
C ILE A 54 -3.51 10.90 -0.81
N LYS A 55 -2.89 11.29 0.30
CA LYS A 55 -2.22 12.58 0.41
C LYS A 55 -1.06 12.73 -0.57
N GLU A 56 -0.23 11.70 -0.72
CA GLU A 56 0.92 11.68 -1.61
C GLU A 56 0.50 11.83 -3.07
N LEU A 57 -0.57 11.13 -3.48
CA LEU A 57 -1.06 11.14 -4.86
C LEU A 57 -1.95 12.34 -5.21
N THR A 58 -2.82 12.76 -4.29
CA THR A 58 -3.84 13.78 -4.56
C THR A 58 -3.50 15.15 -3.97
N GLY A 59 -2.53 15.23 -3.06
CA GLY A 59 -2.27 16.43 -2.26
C GLY A 59 -3.28 16.67 -1.12
N VAL A 60 -4.36 15.89 -1.02
CA VAL A 60 -5.41 16.07 -0.03
C VAL A 60 -5.12 15.23 1.21
N ALA A 61 -4.97 15.90 2.35
CA ALA A 61 -4.82 15.23 3.63
C ALA A 61 -6.20 14.82 4.18
N LEU A 62 -6.39 13.52 4.41
CA LEU A 62 -7.54 13.05 5.19
C LEU A 62 -7.28 13.30 6.68
N PHE A 63 -8.25 13.88 7.37
CA PHE A 63 -8.18 14.05 8.81
C PHE A 63 -8.16 12.68 9.50
N ASN A 64 -7.07 12.34 10.17
CA ASN A 64 -6.96 11.10 10.95
C ASN A 64 -7.17 11.41 12.43
N PRO A 65 -8.09 10.73 13.13
CA PRO A 65 -8.17 10.83 14.58
C PRO A 65 -6.86 10.29 15.17
N PRO A 66 -6.43 10.82 16.32
CA PRO A 66 -5.22 10.36 16.97
C PRO A 66 -5.28 8.86 17.27
N ARG A 67 -4.15 8.15 17.07
CA ARG A 67 -4.00 6.71 17.38
C ARG A 67 -3.23 6.49 18.70
N GLY A 68 -3.36 5.32 19.29
CA GLY A 68 -2.56 4.89 20.45
C GLY A 68 -2.95 5.64 21.74
N LYS A 69 -1.96 6.12 22.50
CA LYS A 69 -2.17 6.85 23.78
C LYS A 69 -2.99 8.14 23.66
N ASN A 70 -3.26 8.60 22.43
CA ASN A 70 -4.11 9.77 22.16
C ASN A 70 -5.50 9.39 21.61
N ALA A 71 -5.81 8.10 21.43
CA ALA A 71 -7.14 7.65 21.04
C ALA A 71 -8.17 8.08 22.11
N GLY A 72 -9.22 8.81 21.69
CA GLY A 72 -10.22 9.35 22.61
C GLY A 72 -9.96 10.77 23.10
N LYS A 73 -8.83 11.41 22.73
CA LYS A 73 -8.75 12.87 22.78
C LYS A 73 -9.45 13.42 21.54
N PRO A 74 -10.59 14.13 21.68
CA PRO A 74 -11.12 14.86 20.55
C PRO A 74 -10.05 15.88 20.15
N ASP A 75 -9.64 15.89 18.89
CA ASP A 75 -9.22 17.17 18.31
C ASP A 75 -10.48 18.02 18.34
N ALA A 76 -10.64 18.76 19.43
CA ALA A 76 -11.66 19.78 19.57
C ALA A 76 -11.44 20.78 18.43
N GLY A 77 -12.22 20.64 17.35
CA GLY A 77 -12.35 21.66 16.32
C GLY A 77 -11.28 21.69 15.23
N ALA A 78 -10.74 20.55 14.78
CA ALA A 78 -9.96 20.54 13.55
C ALA A 78 -10.89 20.76 12.34
N VAL A 79 -11.01 22.02 11.93
CA VAL A 79 -11.68 22.44 10.69
C VAL A 79 -11.10 21.59 9.54
N PRO A 80 -11.94 20.97 8.68
CA PRO A 80 -11.44 20.29 7.50
C PRO A 80 -10.55 21.28 6.74
N PRO A 81 -9.35 20.86 6.29
CA PRO A 81 -8.49 21.75 5.52
C PRO A 81 -9.31 22.35 4.36
N PRO A 82 -9.09 23.63 4.00
CA PRO A 82 -9.84 24.27 2.93
C PRO A 82 -9.81 23.38 1.69
N ALA A 83 -10.94 23.31 0.97
CA ALA A 83 -11.11 22.46 -0.21
C ALA A 83 -10.01 22.73 -1.22
N PHE A 84 -8.96 21.92 -1.17
CA PHE A 84 -7.87 21.97 -2.12
C PHE A 84 -8.29 21.11 -3.30
N GLU A 85 -8.28 21.69 -4.51
CA GLU A 85 -8.49 20.93 -5.73
C GLU A 85 -7.46 19.78 -5.78
N PRO A 86 -7.91 18.51 -5.78
CA PRO A 86 -7.00 17.37 -5.81
C PRO A 86 -6.09 17.43 -7.03
N ARG A 87 -4.83 17.04 -6.90
CA ARG A 87 -3.90 16.89 -8.03
C ARG A 87 -4.40 15.88 -9.05
N GLU A 88 -5.05 14.81 -8.57
CA GLU A 88 -5.60 13.72 -9.38
C GLU A 88 -7.08 13.50 -9.06
N ASN A 89 -7.84 13.02 -10.04
CA ASN A 89 -9.25 12.69 -9.83
C ASN A 89 -9.36 11.40 -8.99
N VAL A 90 -10.18 11.43 -7.95
CA VAL A 90 -10.58 10.21 -7.23
C VAL A 90 -11.96 9.82 -7.71
N ILE A 91 -12.05 8.76 -8.51
CA ILE A 91 -13.32 8.34 -9.13
C ILE A 91 -14.05 7.28 -8.29
N ALA A 92 -13.31 6.53 -7.47
CA ALA A 92 -13.90 5.58 -6.54
C ALA A 92 -13.05 5.35 -5.29
N LEU A 93 -13.75 5.09 -4.19
CA LEU A 93 -13.21 4.74 -2.87
C LEU A 93 -13.86 3.43 -2.42
N CYS A 94 -13.06 2.49 -1.93
CA CYS A 94 -13.55 1.26 -1.34
C CYS A 94 -12.93 1.04 0.04
N ASP A 95 -13.71 0.77 1.07
CA ASP A 95 -13.19 0.34 2.38
C ASP A 95 -14.27 -0.48 3.10
N VAL A 96 -13.85 -1.50 3.86
CA VAL A 96 -14.72 -2.35 4.70
C VAL A 96 -15.02 -1.71 6.07
N ASN A 97 -14.43 -0.55 6.38
CA ASN A 97 -14.78 0.32 7.50
C ASN A 97 -15.50 1.60 7.00
N GLY A 98 -16.77 1.76 7.38
CA GLY A 98 -17.67 2.81 6.90
C GLY A 98 -17.22 4.19 7.34
N GLU A 99 -16.64 4.31 8.53
CA GLU A 99 -16.10 5.58 9.03
C GLU A 99 -14.90 6.06 8.19
N ASN A 100 -14.03 5.14 7.75
CA ASN A 100 -12.94 5.48 6.85
C ASN A 100 -13.47 5.90 5.47
N LEU A 101 -14.47 5.17 4.97
CA LEU A 101 -15.09 5.44 3.68
C LEU A 101 -15.80 6.80 3.66
N ASP A 102 -16.55 7.14 4.71
CA ASP A 102 -17.25 8.42 4.82
C ASP A 102 -16.29 9.60 4.98
N ARG A 103 -15.24 9.44 5.79
CA ARG A 103 -14.16 10.43 5.92
C ARG A 103 -13.48 10.72 4.59
N ALA A 104 -13.12 9.68 3.84
CA ALA A 104 -12.52 9.85 2.52
C ALA A 104 -13.54 10.42 1.51
N GLY A 105 -14.79 9.97 1.56
CA GLY A 105 -15.88 10.47 0.72
C GLY A 105 -16.20 11.94 0.94
N ALA A 106 -16.05 12.46 2.17
CA ALA A 106 -16.19 13.87 2.47
C ALA A 106 -15.10 14.73 1.78
N ALA A 107 -13.88 14.19 1.64
CA ALA A 107 -12.79 14.85 0.92
C ALA A 107 -12.92 14.73 -0.61
N PHE A 108 -13.59 13.69 -1.10
CA PHE A 108 -13.80 13.42 -2.53
C PHE A 108 -15.29 13.18 -2.83
N PRO A 109 -16.14 14.22 -2.79
CA PRO A 109 -17.60 14.08 -2.89
C PRO A 109 -18.09 13.52 -4.24
N LYS A 110 -17.25 13.55 -5.27
CA LYS A 110 -17.54 12.99 -6.60
C LYS A 110 -17.18 11.50 -6.72
N ALA A 111 -16.43 10.94 -5.77
CA ALA A 111 -16.00 9.56 -5.81
C ALA A 111 -17.17 8.61 -5.50
N LYS A 112 -17.35 7.57 -6.32
CA LYS A 112 -18.27 6.47 -6.01
C LYS A 112 -17.73 5.71 -4.78
N LYS A 113 -18.60 5.43 -3.79
CA LYS A 113 -18.22 4.77 -2.53
C LYS A 113 -18.65 3.30 -2.54
N PHE A 114 -17.74 2.39 -2.18
CA PHE A 114 -17.99 0.95 -2.13
C PHE A 114 -17.50 0.35 -0.81
N ARG A 115 -18.20 -0.70 -0.38
CA ARG A 115 -17.79 -1.54 0.77
C ARG A 115 -17.00 -2.77 0.35
N ASP A 116 -17.22 -3.19 -0.89
CA ASP A 116 -16.75 -4.42 -1.49
C ASP A 116 -16.07 -4.10 -2.82
N PHE A 117 -14.78 -4.43 -2.94
CA PHE A 117 -14.02 -4.13 -4.15
C PHE A 117 -14.52 -4.92 -5.36
N ARG A 118 -15.21 -6.06 -5.18
CA ARG A 118 -15.82 -6.82 -6.29
C ARG A 118 -16.89 -5.96 -6.97
N LYS A 119 -17.78 -5.37 -6.16
CA LYS A 119 -18.81 -4.43 -6.64
C LYS A 119 -18.22 -3.17 -7.26
N LEU A 120 -17.08 -2.70 -6.76
CA LEU A 120 -16.35 -1.59 -7.37
C LEU A 120 -15.93 -1.95 -8.80
N TYR A 121 -15.31 -3.11 -9.01
CA TYR A 121 -14.87 -3.55 -10.33
C TYR A 121 -16.04 -3.89 -11.26
N ASP A 122 -17.15 -4.42 -10.74
CA ASP A 122 -18.37 -4.65 -11.52
C ASP A 122 -19.03 -3.34 -11.97
N SER A 123 -18.86 -2.26 -11.21
CA SER A 123 -19.50 -0.96 -11.46
C SER A 123 -18.70 -0.03 -12.36
N LEU A 124 -17.41 -0.26 -12.57
CA LEU A 124 -16.52 0.63 -13.31
C LEU A 124 -16.02 -0.04 -14.59
N SER A 125 -16.14 0.66 -15.70
CA SER A 125 -15.53 0.22 -16.94
C SER A 125 -14.01 0.42 -16.89
N ALA A 126 -13.26 -0.43 -17.61
CA ALA A 126 -11.82 -0.21 -17.77
C ALA A 126 -11.52 1.16 -18.41
N GLY A 127 -12.42 1.76 -19.20
CA GLY A 127 -12.20 3.10 -19.76
C GLY A 127 -12.14 4.22 -18.72
N GLU A 128 -12.77 4.03 -17.55
CA GLU A 128 -12.83 5.05 -16.49
C GLU A 128 -11.58 5.06 -15.60
N ILE A 129 -10.90 3.92 -15.45
CA ILE A 129 -9.81 3.74 -14.48
C ILE A 129 -8.46 3.98 -15.16
N ASP A 130 -7.66 4.91 -14.63
CA ASP A 130 -6.27 5.10 -15.05
C ASP A 130 -5.30 4.31 -14.17
N ALA A 131 -5.54 4.25 -12.86
CA ALA A 131 -4.74 3.45 -11.94
C ALA A 131 -5.51 3.05 -10.67
N VAL A 132 -5.05 1.96 -10.05
CA VAL A 132 -5.61 1.45 -8.79
C VAL A 132 -4.55 1.49 -7.70
N VAL A 133 -4.96 1.94 -6.51
CA VAL A 133 -4.16 1.98 -5.29
C VAL A 133 -4.78 1.02 -4.28
N VAL A 134 -4.07 -0.08 -3.97
CA VAL A 134 -4.49 -1.09 -2.99
C VAL A 134 -3.73 -0.85 -1.69
N SER A 135 -4.46 -0.65 -0.61
CA SER A 135 -3.96 -0.34 0.74
C SER A 135 -4.81 -1.01 1.82
N THR A 136 -5.33 -2.19 1.51
CA THR A 136 -6.12 -3.03 2.42
C THR A 136 -5.22 -3.83 3.36
N THR A 137 -5.76 -4.87 4.00
CA THR A 137 -4.99 -5.85 4.75
C THR A 137 -4.34 -6.87 3.82
N GLU A 138 -3.18 -7.38 4.22
CA GLU A 138 -2.30 -8.24 3.40
C GLU A 138 -3.02 -9.45 2.78
N HIS A 139 -3.85 -10.15 3.56
CA HIS A 139 -4.67 -11.28 3.09
C HIS A 139 -5.68 -10.95 1.98
N THR A 140 -5.92 -9.68 1.67
CA THR A 140 -6.81 -9.27 0.58
C THR A 140 -6.07 -8.64 -0.61
N HIS A 141 -4.76 -8.39 -0.49
CA HIS A 141 -4.00 -7.63 -1.49
C HIS A 141 -4.03 -8.27 -2.88
N ALA A 142 -3.78 -9.58 -2.99
CA ALA A 142 -3.80 -10.28 -4.27
C ALA A 142 -5.18 -10.21 -4.93
N TYR A 143 -6.24 -10.38 -4.15
CA TYR A 143 -7.62 -10.37 -4.62
C TYR A 143 -8.10 -8.99 -5.06
N ALA A 144 -7.62 -7.93 -4.42
CA ALA A 144 -7.87 -6.55 -4.85
C ALA A 144 -6.99 -6.13 -6.04
N THR A 145 -5.78 -6.67 -6.16
CA THR A 145 -4.81 -6.30 -7.22
C THR A 145 -5.10 -6.99 -8.54
N LEU A 146 -5.45 -8.29 -8.51
CA LEU A 146 -5.60 -9.11 -9.71
C LEU A 146 -6.64 -8.55 -10.71
N PRO A 147 -7.85 -8.11 -10.30
CA PRO A 147 -8.83 -7.57 -11.24
C PRO A 147 -8.29 -6.36 -12.02
N ALA A 148 -7.55 -5.46 -11.37
CA ALA A 148 -6.94 -4.33 -12.04
C ALA A 148 -5.91 -4.76 -13.09
N LEU A 149 -5.08 -5.76 -12.79
CA LEU A 149 -4.12 -6.31 -13.77
C LEU A 149 -4.82 -6.99 -14.95
N LEU A 150 -5.90 -7.74 -14.70
CA LEU A 150 -6.72 -8.36 -15.75
C LEU A 150 -7.39 -7.31 -16.65
N MET A 151 -7.77 -6.17 -16.08
CA MET A 151 -8.25 -4.98 -16.81
C MET A 151 -7.13 -4.17 -17.47
N LYS A 152 -5.87 -4.63 -17.39
CA LYS A 152 -4.66 -3.94 -17.87
C LYS A 152 -4.55 -2.53 -17.31
N LYS A 153 -4.71 -2.40 -15.99
CA LYS A 153 -4.57 -1.14 -15.26
C LYS A 153 -3.30 -1.13 -14.42
N PRO A 154 -2.52 -0.02 -14.44
CA PRO A 154 -1.46 0.21 -13.49
C PRO A 154 -1.95 0.04 -12.05
N VAL A 155 -1.14 -0.64 -11.23
CA VAL A 155 -1.47 -0.89 -9.82
C VAL A 155 -0.32 -0.52 -8.91
N TYR A 156 -0.64 0.25 -7.88
CA TYR A 156 0.16 0.37 -6.68
C TYR A 156 -0.46 -0.49 -5.58
N CYS A 157 0.31 -1.39 -4.98
CA CYS A 157 -0.15 -2.23 -3.87
C CYS A 157 0.77 -2.06 -2.66
N GLU A 158 0.22 -1.79 -1.48
CA GLU A 158 1.00 -1.69 -0.25
C GLU A 158 1.74 -2.98 0.11
N LYS A 159 2.77 -2.82 0.95
CA LYS A 159 3.52 -3.95 1.49
C LYS A 159 2.79 -4.63 2.68
N PRO A 160 3.09 -5.90 2.96
CA PRO A 160 3.68 -6.88 2.05
C PRO A 160 2.78 -7.11 0.82
N LEU A 161 3.36 -7.49 -0.33
CA LEU A 161 2.61 -7.56 -1.60
C LEU A 161 1.40 -8.50 -1.55
N SER A 162 1.54 -9.63 -0.86
CA SER A 162 0.52 -10.70 -0.80
C SER A 162 0.67 -11.50 0.49
N HIS A 163 -0.32 -12.34 0.78
CA HIS A 163 -0.32 -13.18 1.98
C HIS A 163 0.65 -14.34 1.92
N ASN A 164 0.90 -14.90 0.74
CA ASN A 164 1.79 -16.04 0.60
C ASN A 164 2.53 -16.02 -0.74
N VAL A 165 3.48 -16.94 -0.89
CA VAL A 165 4.34 -17.06 -2.08
C VAL A 165 3.54 -17.46 -3.32
N ALA A 166 2.47 -18.25 -3.16
CA ALA A 166 1.64 -18.67 -4.29
C ALA A 166 0.89 -17.47 -4.90
N GLU A 167 0.30 -16.62 -4.05
CA GLU A 167 -0.30 -15.35 -4.47
C GLU A 167 0.74 -14.42 -5.11
N ALA A 168 1.93 -14.27 -4.53
CA ALA A 168 2.98 -13.44 -5.08
C ALA A 168 3.36 -13.87 -6.50
N ARG A 169 3.50 -15.17 -6.74
CA ARG A 169 3.80 -15.74 -8.07
C ARG A 169 2.66 -15.45 -9.05
N LEU A 170 1.42 -15.66 -8.63
CA LEU A 170 0.24 -15.40 -9.46
C LEU A 170 0.16 -13.93 -9.88
N ILE A 171 0.35 -13.00 -8.93
CA ILE A 171 0.34 -11.56 -9.22
C ILE A 171 1.52 -11.17 -10.12
N THR A 172 2.69 -11.78 -9.94
CA THR A 172 3.86 -11.55 -10.82
C THR A 172 3.55 -11.96 -12.27
N GLU A 173 2.95 -13.13 -12.47
CA GLU A 173 2.56 -13.59 -13.81
C GLU A 173 1.48 -12.69 -14.42
N ALA A 174 0.47 -12.30 -13.64
CA ALA A 174 -0.60 -11.40 -14.09
C ALA A 174 -0.03 -10.03 -14.48
N ALA A 175 0.90 -9.48 -13.69
CA ALA A 175 1.57 -8.22 -13.98
C ALA A 175 2.36 -8.32 -15.30
N ALA A 176 3.16 -9.38 -15.47
CA ALA A 176 3.91 -9.61 -16.71
C ALA A 176 3.00 -9.74 -17.95
N LYS A 177 1.87 -10.45 -17.84
CA LYS A 177 0.88 -10.60 -18.92
C LYS A 177 0.12 -9.31 -19.23
N SER A 178 -0.12 -8.47 -18.22
CA SER A 178 -0.86 -7.22 -18.39
C SER A 178 -0.07 -6.16 -19.18
N GLY A 179 1.26 -6.18 -19.07
CA GLY A 179 2.15 -5.20 -19.70
C GLY A 179 2.08 -3.79 -19.09
N VAL A 180 1.47 -3.64 -17.91
CA VAL A 180 1.33 -2.34 -17.23
C VAL A 180 2.41 -2.10 -16.18
N VAL A 181 2.59 -0.84 -15.82
CA VAL A 181 3.44 -0.45 -14.69
C VAL A 181 2.79 -0.91 -13.39
N THR A 182 3.57 -1.59 -12.54
CA THR A 182 3.15 -2.01 -11.20
C THR A 182 4.18 -1.58 -10.17
N GLN A 183 3.74 -1.32 -8.94
CA GLN A 183 4.63 -0.89 -7.87
C GLN A 183 4.15 -1.42 -6.51
N MET A 184 5.07 -2.06 -5.77
CA MET A 184 4.85 -2.39 -4.37
C MET A 184 5.20 -1.19 -3.46
N GLY A 185 4.46 -1.04 -2.37
CA GLY A 185 4.56 0.08 -1.43
C GLY A 185 5.79 0.14 -0.54
N THR A 186 6.96 -0.28 -1.01
CA THR A 186 8.24 -0.05 -0.31
C THR A 186 8.76 1.35 -0.64
N GLN A 187 8.08 2.39 -0.14
CA GLN A 187 8.28 3.79 -0.57
C GLN A 187 9.73 4.25 -0.48
N ILE A 188 10.42 3.81 0.58
CA ILE A 188 11.79 4.23 0.89
C ILE A 188 12.78 3.93 -0.26
N HIS A 189 12.50 2.91 -1.08
CA HIS A 189 13.31 2.57 -2.26
C HIS A 189 13.21 3.61 -3.39
N GLY A 190 12.14 4.40 -3.41
CA GLY A 190 11.95 5.51 -4.35
C GLY A 190 12.62 6.81 -3.92
N MET A 191 13.10 6.91 -2.68
CA MET A 191 13.57 8.16 -2.06
C MET A 191 15.06 8.43 -2.29
N PRO A 192 15.53 9.69 -2.18
CA PRO A 192 16.93 10.07 -2.40
C PRO A 192 17.95 9.25 -1.58
N ASN A 193 17.58 8.84 -0.36
CA ASN A 193 18.46 8.05 0.50
C ASN A 193 18.87 6.71 -0.16
N TYR A 194 17.90 5.91 -0.60
CA TYR A 194 18.21 4.61 -1.23
C TYR A 194 18.86 4.79 -2.60
N ARG A 195 18.48 5.82 -3.36
CA ARG A 195 19.14 6.15 -4.64
C ARG A 195 20.64 6.41 -4.43
N ARG A 196 21.00 7.16 -3.37
CA ARG A 196 22.39 7.42 -3.01
C ARG A 196 23.13 6.16 -2.58
N VAL A 197 22.50 5.28 -1.80
CA VAL A 197 23.10 3.99 -1.42
C VAL A 197 23.39 3.13 -2.65
N VAL A 198 22.44 3.02 -3.58
CA VAL A 198 22.62 2.28 -4.84
C VAL A 198 23.75 2.87 -5.68
N GLU A 199 23.82 4.19 -5.81
CA GLU A 199 24.90 4.89 -6.52
C GLU A 199 26.29 4.56 -5.94
N LEU A 200 26.43 4.60 -4.62
CA LEU A 200 27.69 4.30 -3.94
C LEU A 200 28.14 2.84 -4.15
N ILE A 201 27.21 1.89 -4.15
CA ILE A 201 27.48 0.48 -4.41
C ILE A 201 27.88 0.29 -5.88
N GLN A 202 27.09 0.81 -6.82
CA GLN A 202 27.31 0.61 -8.26
C GLN A 202 28.56 1.31 -8.79
N SER A 203 28.94 2.45 -8.21
CA SER A 203 30.19 3.14 -8.54
C SER A 203 31.44 2.47 -7.99
N GLY A 204 31.30 1.49 -7.08
CA GLY A 204 32.41 0.85 -6.40
C GLY A 204 33.06 1.72 -5.31
N ALA A 205 32.41 2.81 -4.88
CA ALA A 205 32.97 3.77 -3.93
C ALA A 205 33.33 3.16 -2.56
N ILE A 206 32.65 2.07 -2.17
CA ILE A 206 32.90 1.35 -0.91
C ILE A 206 33.66 0.03 -1.10
N GLY A 207 34.20 -0.22 -2.31
CA GLY A 207 34.81 -1.49 -2.67
C GLY A 207 33.82 -2.64 -2.84
N LYS A 208 34.31 -3.88 -2.81
CA LYS A 208 33.48 -5.09 -2.93
C LYS A 208 32.71 -5.31 -1.63
N VAL A 209 31.38 -5.21 -1.69
CA VAL A 209 30.50 -5.56 -0.57
C VAL A 209 30.63 -7.05 -0.24
N THR A 210 30.93 -7.38 1.02
CA THR A 210 31.05 -8.76 1.52
C THR A 210 29.92 -9.16 2.47
N GLU A 211 29.30 -8.18 3.15
CA GLU A 211 28.23 -8.42 4.11
C GLU A 211 27.27 -7.23 4.21
N ALA A 212 26.03 -7.50 4.62
CA ALA A 212 25.01 -6.51 4.93
C ALA A 212 24.26 -6.93 6.19
N HIS A 213 24.19 -6.03 7.17
CA HIS A 213 23.55 -6.27 8.46
C HIS A 213 22.26 -5.46 8.51
N VAL A 214 21.11 -6.13 8.66
CA VAL A 214 19.78 -5.49 8.66
C VAL A 214 19.05 -5.92 9.92
N CYS A 215 18.57 -4.96 10.70
CA CYS A 215 17.82 -5.22 11.93
C CYS A 215 16.51 -4.42 11.94
N VAL A 216 15.42 -5.08 12.37
CA VAL A 216 14.12 -4.46 12.59
C VAL A 216 13.69 -4.76 14.01
N SER A 217 13.69 -3.75 14.88
CA SER A 217 13.35 -3.91 16.31
C SER A 217 11.84 -4.03 16.59
N ARG A 218 11.03 -4.40 15.60
CA ARG A 218 9.57 -4.55 15.77
C ARG A 218 9.25 -5.92 16.35
N ALA A 219 8.59 -5.93 17.50
CA ALA A 219 8.06 -7.14 18.13
C ALA A 219 6.55 -7.27 17.89
N TRP A 220 6.14 -7.63 16.67
CA TRP A 220 4.73 -7.91 16.33
C TRP A 220 4.43 -9.40 16.29
N GLY A 221 4.96 -10.14 17.26
CA GLY A 221 4.68 -11.55 17.46
C GLY A 221 3.61 -11.78 18.53
N LEU A 222 3.24 -13.05 18.70
CA LEU A 222 2.60 -13.49 19.95
C LEU A 222 3.62 -13.34 21.07
N GLN A 223 3.23 -12.70 22.16
CA GLN A 223 4.13 -12.36 23.26
C GLN A 223 3.37 -12.24 24.58
N SER A 224 4.11 -12.43 25.67
CA SER A 224 3.63 -12.21 27.04
C SER A 224 3.29 -10.74 27.29
N LYS A 225 2.62 -10.45 28.40
CA LYS A 225 2.38 -9.08 28.82
C LYS A 225 3.69 -8.38 29.18
N GLU A 226 4.60 -9.06 29.87
CA GLU A 226 5.91 -8.51 30.22
C GLU A 226 6.73 -8.13 28.99
N ASP A 227 6.75 -8.98 27.96
CA ASP A 227 7.46 -8.70 26.71
C ASP A 227 6.81 -7.56 25.91
N ALA A 228 5.48 -7.51 25.84
CA ALA A 228 4.77 -6.41 25.20
C ALA A 228 5.10 -5.06 25.86
N GLU A 229 5.12 -5.01 27.20
CA GLU A 229 5.48 -3.82 27.96
C GLU A 229 6.94 -3.41 27.72
N LYS A 230 7.87 -4.37 27.76
CA LYS A 230 9.30 -4.16 27.47
C LYS A 230 9.54 -3.59 26.06
N ASN A 231 8.78 -4.08 25.07
CA ASN A 231 8.91 -3.67 23.67
C ASN A 231 8.01 -2.48 23.30
N GLY A 232 7.20 -1.97 24.23
CA GLY A 232 6.25 -0.90 23.98
C GLY A 232 5.15 -1.25 22.97
N ASP A 233 4.75 -2.52 22.91
CA ASP A 233 3.72 -2.98 21.98
C ASP A 233 2.30 -2.69 22.48
N ILE A 234 1.36 -2.56 21.54
CA ILE A 234 -0.03 -2.15 21.78
C ILE A 234 -0.95 -3.32 22.14
N ILE A 235 -0.45 -4.56 22.11
CA ILE A 235 -1.21 -5.78 22.37
C ILE A 235 -0.30 -6.89 22.91
N TYR A 236 -0.83 -7.69 23.83
CA TYR A 236 -0.24 -8.92 24.35
C TYR A 236 -1.22 -10.07 24.08
N VAL A 237 -0.76 -11.07 23.33
CA VAL A 237 -1.54 -12.27 23.00
C VAL A 237 -0.59 -13.44 22.86
N THR A 238 -0.92 -14.56 23.49
CA THR A 238 -0.16 -15.82 23.40
C THR A 238 -0.92 -16.89 22.64
N GLU A 239 -2.25 -16.77 22.59
CA GLU A 239 -3.16 -17.72 21.96
C GLU A 239 -4.28 -17.00 21.22
N ARG A 240 -4.98 -17.74 20.36
CA ARG A 240 -6.17 -17.20 19.67
C ARG A 240 -7.28 -16.88 20.68
N PRO A 241 -8.01 -15.76 20.51
CA PRO A 241 -9.14 -15.45 21.37
C PRO A 241 -10.23 -16.51 21.24
N THR A 242 -10.76 -16.93 22.38
CA THR A 242 -11.94 -17.81 22.47
C THR A 242 -13.24 -17.02 22.59
N LEU A 243 -13.16 -15.77 23.07
CA LEU A 243 -14.30 -14.88 23.21
C LEU A 243 -14.77 -14.39 21.84
N ILE A 244 -16.08 -14.50 21.61
CA ILE A 244 -16.76 -13.94 20.45
C ILE A 244 -17.20 -12.52 20.80
N GLU A 245 -16.71 -11.55 20.04
CA GLU A 245 -17.17 -10.17 20.11
C GLU A 245 -18.07 -9.86 18.91
N THR A 246 -19.01 -8.93 19.07
CA THR A 246 -19.80 -8.40 17.95
C THR A 246 -18.96 -7.38 17.19
N PRO A 247 -18.83 -7.48 15.85
CA PRO A 247 -18.18 -6.45 15.05
C PRO A 247 -18.85 -5.08 15.28
N PRO A 248 -18.09 -3.97 15.32
CA PRO A 248 -18.67 -2.64 15.30
C PRO A 248 -19.58 -2.44 14.09
N PRO A 249 -20.66 -1.65 14.20
CA PRO A 249 -21.65 -1.50 13.12
C PRO A 249 -21.09 -0.88 11.84
N TYR A 250 -19.95 -0.17 11.93
CA TYR A 250 -19.26 0.40 10.77
C TYR A 250 -18.35 -0.59 10.03
N LEU A 251 -18.15 -1.81 10.55
CA LEU A 251 -17.21 -2.78 10.00
C LEU A 251 -17.94 -3.95 9.35
N ASP A 252 -17.75 -4.13 8.04
CA ASP A 252 -18.20 -5.34 7.37
C ASP A 252 -17.19 -6.47 7.62
N TRP A 253 -17.40 -7.22 8.70
CA TRP A 253 -16.44 -8.23 9.15
C TRP A 253 -16.23 -9.35 8.14
N ASP A 254 -17.30 -9.81 7.48
CA ASP A 254 -17.22 -10.83 6.43
C ASP A 254 -16.29 -10.39 5.28
N LEU A 255 -16.44 -9.12 4.86
CA LEU A 255 -15.58 -8.55 3.82
C LEU A 255 -14.14 -8.31 4.31
N TRP A 256 -13.96 -7.94 5.58
CA TRP A 256 -12.63 -7.78 6.17
C TRP A 256 -11.90 -9.12 6.27
N ILE A 257 -12.56 -10.19 6.72
CA ILE A 257 -12.02 -11.56 6.74
C ILE A 257 -11.62 -11.99 5.33
N GLY A 258 -12.48 -11.72 4.35
CA GLY A 258 -12.22 -11.99 2.94
C GLY A 258 -11.85 -13.46 2.71
N PRO A 259 -10.67 -13.76 2.11
CA PRO A 259 -10.27 -15.13 1.79
C PRO A 259 -9.70 -15.92 2.98
N ALA A 260 -9.48 -15.28 4.13
CA ALA A 260 -8.97 -15.97 5.31
C ALA A 260 -10.03 -16.93 5.89
N PRO A 261 -9.63 -18.00 6.61
CA PRO A 261 -10.59 -18.88 7.26
C PRO A 261 -11.51 -18.12 8.21
N MET A 262 -12.82 -18.22 7.94
CA MET A 262 -13.87 -17.51 8.68
C MET A 262 -13.76 -17.74 10.18
N ARG A 263 -13.90 -16.66 10.94
CA ARG A 263 -13.94 -16.70 12.41
C ARG A 263 -14.73 -15.55 12.99
N PRO A 264 -15.19 -15.68 14.24
CA PRO A 264 -15.83 -14.58 14.95
C PRO A 264 -14.89 -13.38 15.12
N TYR A 265 -15.48 -12.19 15.18
CA TYR A 265 -14.74 -10.97 15.42
C TYR A 265 -14.12 -10.96 16.82
N SER A 266 -12.94 -10.34 16.90
CA SER A 266 -12.33 -9.92 18.15
C SER A 266 -11.46 -8.69 17.92
N SER A 267 -11.46 -7.80 18.91
CA SER A 267 -10.65 -6.59 18.97
C SER A 267 -9.13 -6.85 18.96
N VAL A 268 -8.68 -8.11 19.05
CA VAL A 268 -7.26 -8.49 18.88
C VAL A 268 -6.82 -8.58 17.42
N TYR A 269 -7.75 -8.64 16.46
CA TYR A 269 -7.47 -8.65 15.03
C TYR A 269 -7.54 -7.24 14.43
N PHE A 270 -8.52 -6.47 14.87
CA PHE A 270 -8.87 -5.16 14.33
C PHE A 270 -9.08 -4.13 15.46
N PRO A 271 -8.78 -2.84 15.26
CA PRO A 271 -8.18 -2.22 14.08
C PRO A 271 -6.68 -2.52 13.94
N GLY A 272 -6.13 -2.19 12.76
CA GLY A 272 -4.71 -2.34 12.48
C GLY A 272 -3.83 -1.46 13.36
N PRO A 273 -2.56 -1.86 13.59
CA PRO A 273 -1.82 -2.95 12.93
C PRO A 273 -1.87 -4.31 13.68
N LYS A 274 -2.94 -4.60 14.44
CA LYS A 274 -3.00 -5.81 15.30
C LYS A 274 -2.96 -7.12 14.50
N TRP A 275 -3.61 -7.17 13.34
CA TRP A 275 -3.71 -8.34 12.47
C TRP A 275 -2.37 -8.98 12.06
N TYR A 276 -1.26 -8.23 12.04
CA TYR A 276 0.06 -8.76 11.65
C TYR A 276 0.55 -9.92 12.53
N ARG A 277 0.00 -10.08 13.74
CA ARG A 277 0.33 -11.17 14.68
C ARG A 277 -0.27 -12.52 14.30
N TRP A 278 -1.14 -12.54 13.30
CA TRP A 278 -1.96 -13.70 12.98
C TRP A 278 -1.66 -14.15 11.57
N TRP A 279 -1.15 -15.38 11.46
CA TRP A 279 -0.70 -15.95 10.18
C TRP A 279 -1.80 -16.03 9.12
N ASP A 280 -3.06 -16.03 9.51
CA ASP A 280 -4.20 -16.00 8.57
C ASP A 280 -4.41 -14.63 7.92
N PHE A 281 -3.89 -13.55 8.53
CA PHE A 281 -4.14 -12.18 8.10
C PHE A 281 -2.90 -11.43 7.62
N GLY A 282 -1.70 -11.83 8.06
CA GLY A 282 -0.43 -11.26 7.61
C GLY A 282 0.77 -12.12 7.97
N ASN A 283 1.93 -11.76 7.40
CA ASN A 283 3.16 -12.54 7.47
C ASN A 283 4.11 -12.15 8.63
N GLY A 284 3.57 -11.65 9.74
CA GLY A 284 4.37 -11.24 10.91
C GLY A 284 5.06 -9.89 10.75
N THR A 285 6.30 -9.79 11.26
CA THR A 285 7.06 -8.54 11.39
C THR A 285 7.82 -8.10 10.14
N MET A 286 7.81 -8.90 9.07
CA MET A 286 8.44 -8.56 7.79
C MET A 286 7.51 -7.63 6.97
N SER A 287 7.31 -6.41 7.46
CA SER A 287 6.47 -5.38 6.85
C SER A 287 7.29 -4.30 6.17
#